data_AF-D8LFV4-F1
#
_entry.id   AF-D8LFV4-F1
#
_cell.length_a   1.000
_cell.length_b   1.000
_cell.length_c   1.000
_cell.angle_alpha   90.00
_cell.angle_beta   90.00
_cell.angle_gamma   90.00
#
_symmetry.space_group_name_H-M   'P 1'
#
loop_
_entity.id
_entity.type
_entity.pdbx_description
1 polymer ?
#
loop_
_entity_poly.entity_id
_entity_poly.type
_entity_poly.pdbx_seq_one_letter_code
_entity_poly.pdbx_strand_id
1 'polypeptide(L)'
;MSSTNGTEVSLGCHSLLEEGQSEAAASSSTWTDLEPFKRGSLLAAGHVRVLLVIYGICMFIISGFEDLFALWALSTTPAGGLGWSAEQIGQVLLASGLMVFVFELFAVPLVTKRLGVTTSQRLSSVTLVFVLPLVPVLGHLLNAGHLLMIASVGLLFKIYAPCDAFLTCISFTINNAAEPERCGELNGLAACVASVVSKVGPSAWSTLYAFSVEVTDGGSPFPFPIDFRLAFWLMAFLRLVVAIL
;
A
#
# COMPACT_ATOMS: atom_id res chain seq x y z
N MET A 1 -16.86 -62.57 13.68
CA MET A 1 -15.97 -62.66 12.50
C MET A 1 -15.81 -61.26 11.94
N SER A 2 -14.80 -60.53 12.42
CA SER A 2 -14.49 -59.14 12.08
C SER A 2 -13.01 -59.09 11.72
N SER A 3 -12.66 -59.35 10.46
CA SER A 3 -11.25 -59.34 10.02
C SER A 3 -11.07 -59.25 8.49
N THR A 4 -11.83 -58.41 7.78
CA THR A 4 -11.63 -58.22 6.32
C THR A 4 -11.54 -56.76 5.85
N ASN A 5 -11.87 -55.76 6.68
CA ASN A 5 -11.81 -54.34 6.25
C ASN A 5 -10.42 -53.67 6.34
N GLY A 6 -9.42 -54.29 6.97
CA GLY A 6 -8.10 -53.67 7.16
C GLY A 6 -7.20 -53.71 5.91
N THR A 7 -7.33 -54.75 5.09
CA THR A 7 -6.42 -55.03 3.98
C THR A 7 -6.77 -54.24 2.71
N GLU A 8 -8.07 -54.05 2.40
CA GLU A 8 -8.50 -53.25 1.24
C GLU A 8 -8.23 -51.75 1.42
N VAL A 9 -8.36 -51.22 2.65
CA VAL A 9 -8.02 -49.83 2.96
C VAL A 9 -6.51 -49.58 2.86
N SER A 10 -5.69 -50.56 3.27
CA SER A 10 -4.23 -50.48 3.14
C SER A 10 -3.76 -50.50 1.69
N LEU A 11 -4.43 -51.26 0.82
CA LEU A 11 -4.15 -51.31 -0.62
C LEU A 11 -4.54 -50.01 -1.34
N GLY A 12 -5.70 -49.43 -1.01
CA GLY A 12 -6.12 -48.13 -1.55
C GLY A 12 -5.26 -46.95 -1.10
N CYS A 13 -4.73 -46.98 0.13
CA CYS A 13 -3.80 -45.96 0.61
C CYS A 13 -2.45 -46.05 -0.12
N HIS A 14 -1.97 -47.27 -0.41
CA HIS A 14 -0.75 -47.48 -1.16
C HIS A 14 -0.86 -46.98 -2.61
N SER A 15 -1.99 -47.22 -3.29
CA SER A 15 -2.20 -46.73 -4.66
C SER A 15 -2.33 -45.21 -4.74
N LEU A 16 -2.97 -44.57 -3.75
CA LEU A 16 -3.05 -43.10 -3.68
C LEU A 16 -1.70 -42.45 -3.36
N LEU A 17 -0.85 -43.12 -2.58
CA LEU A 17 0.52 -42.67 -2.34
C LEU A 17 1.40 -42.82 -3.58
N GLU A 18 1.22 -43.88 -4.38
CA GLU A 18 1.92 -44.05 -5.66
C GLU A 18 1.47 -43.05 -6.72
N GLU A 19 0.16 -42.75 -6.83
CA GLU A 19 -0.36 -41.68 -7.69
C GLU A 19 0.17 -40.31 -7.26
N GLY A 20 0.14 -39.99 -5.96
CA GLY A 20 0.68 -38.74 -5.43
C GLY A 20 2.19 -38.60 -5.62
N GLN A 21 2.94 -39.71 -5.56
CA GLN A 21 4.37 -39.73 -5.88
C GLN A 21 4.63 -39.60 -7.37
N SER A 22 3.78 -40.15 -8.24
CA SER A 22 3.86 -40.02 -9.68
C SER A 22 3.55 -38.59 -10.14
N GLU A 23 2.52 -37.95 -9.57
CA GLU A 23 2.21 -36.53 -9.79
C GLU A 23 3.30 -35.60 -9.23
N ALA A 24 3.87 -35.92 -8.06
CA ALA A 24 4.99 -35.18 -7.51
C ALA A 24 6.26 -35.33 -8.37
N ALA A 25 6.51 -36.51 -8.94
CA ALA A 25 7.62 -36.76 -9.85
C ALA A 25 7.42 -36.06 -11.21
N ALA A 26 6.19 -36.01 -11.73
CA ALA A 26 5.84 -35.28 -12.95
C ALA A 26 5.90 -33.75 -12.75
N SER A 27 5.50 -33.26 -11.57
CA SER A 27 5.68 -31.86 -11.17
C SER A 27 7.17 -31.53 -11.04
N SER A 28 7.95 -32.40 -10.40
CA SER A 28 9.41 -32.28 -10.28
C SER A 28 10.12 -32.24 -11.64
N SER A 29 9.73 -33.10 -12.59
CA SER A 29 10.33 -33.12 -13.93
C SER A 29 10.01 -31.84 -14.72
N THR A 30 8.83 -31.26 -14.50
CA THR A 30 8.41 -30.00 -15.12
C THR A 30 9.29 -28.81 -14.69
N TRP A 31 9.85 -28.83 -13.48
CA TRP A 31 10.81 -27.80 -13.03
C TRP A 31 12.23 -28.00 -13.58
N THR A 32 12.62 -29.25 -13.89
CA THR A 32 13.96 -29.56 -14.42
C THR A 32 14.08 -29.32 -15.93
N ASP A 33 12.97 -29.28 -16.67
CA ASP A 33 12.94 -29.04 -18.12
C ASP A 33 12.79 -27.55 -18.49
N LEU A 34 12.87 -26.64 -17.51
CA LEU A 34 12.97 -25.21 -17.79
C LEU A 34 14.36 -24.91 -18.37
N GLU A 35 14.39 -24.70 -19.69
CA GLU A 35 15.53 -24.13 -20.43
C GLU A 35 16.23 -23.04 -19.59
N PRO A 36 17.58 -23.04 -19.52
CA PRO A 36 18.32 -22.10 -18.69
C PRO A 36 17.91 -20.66 -19.01
N PHE A 37 17.37 -20.00 -18.00
CA PHE A 37 16.85 -18.63 -18.00
C PHE A 37 17.68 -17.68 -18.89
N LYS A 38 17.13 -17.30 -20.04
CA LYS A 38 17.76 -16.35 -20.96
C LYS A 38 17.66 -14.96 -20.33
N ARG A 39 18.73 -14.54 -19.63
CA ARG A 39 18.92 -13.25 -18.94
C ARG A 39 18.81 -12.03 -19.87
N GLY A 40 17.67 -11.81 -20.51
CA GLY A 40 17.30 -10.49 -21.00
C GLY A 40 16.90 -9.65 -19.79
N SER A 41 17.51 -8.47 -19.62
CA SER A 41 17.16 -7.58 -18.50
C SER A 41 15.68 -7.19 -18.60
N LEU A 42 14.84 -7.58 -17.62
CA LEU A 42 13.45 -7.10 -17.49
C LEU A 42 13.39 -5.57 -17.47
N LEU A 43 14.43 -4.96 -16.90
CA LEU A 43 14.63 -3.51 -16.86
C LEU A 43 15.00 -2.90 -18.23
N ALA A 44 15.26 -3.70 -19.27
CA ALA A 44 15.46 -3.18 -20.61
C ALA A 44 14.15 -2.66 -21.22
N ALA A 45 13.01 -3.23 -20.82
CA ALA A 45 11.70 -2.77 -21.25
C ALA A 45 11.36 -1.43 -20.57
N GLY A 46 11.26 -0.36 -21.38
CA GLY A 46 10.97 0.99 -20.88
C GLY A 46 9.67 1.06 -20.07
N HIS A 47 8.62 0.38 -20.51
CA HIS A 47 7.32 0.34 -19.84
C HIS A 47 7.40 -0.28 -18.43
N VAL A 48 8.18 -1.35 -18.26
CA VAL A 48 8.36 -2.02 -16.95
C VAL A 48 9.08 -1.11 -15.96
N ARG A 49 10.10 -0.37 -16.42
CA ARG A 49 10.79 0.61 -15.57
C ARG A 49 9.87 1.71 -15.08
N VAL A 50 9.04 2.27 -15.97
CA VAL A 50 8.09 3.34 -15.62
C VAL A 50 7.09 2.83 -14.58
N LEU A 51 6.55 1.62 -14.76
CA LEU A 51 5.64 1.00 -13.79
C LEU A 51 6.29 0.84 -12.40
N LEU A 52 7.53 0.35 -12.34
CA LEU A 52 8.25 0.18 -11.07
C LEU A 52 8.54 1.51 -10.37
N VAL A 53 8.86 2.57 -11.14
CA VAL A 53 9.07 3.91 -10.59
C VAL A 53 7.78 4.48 -10.02
N ILE A 54 6.66 4.39 -10.76
CA ILE A 54 5.35 4.86 -10.29
C ILE A 54 4.93 4.09 -9.03
N TYR A 55 5.11 2.77 -9.03
CA TYR A 55 4.85 1.92 -7.87
C TYR A 55 5.68 2.34 -6.65
N GLY A 56 6.99 2.59 -6.84
CA GLY A 56 7.87 3.06 -5.79
C GLY A 56 7.47 4.42 -5.21
N ILE A 57 7.09 5.38 -6.06
CA ILE A 57 6.61 6.69 -5.58
C ILE A 57 5.33 6.53 -4.74
N CYS A 58 4.42 5.66 -5.16
CA CYS A 58 3.19 5.41 -4.41
C CYS A 58 3.45 4.77 -3.05
N MET A 59 4.35 3.78 -3.01
CA MET A 59 4.80 3.17 -1.75
C MET A 59 5.48 4.20 -0.84
N PHE A 60 6.22 5.15 -1.41
CA PHE A 60 6.89 6.19 -0.63
C PHE A 60 5.89 7.14 0.03
N ILE A 61 4.81 7.47 -0.67
CA ILE A 61 3.75 8.33 -0.16
C ILE A 61 2.95 7.61 0.93
N ILE A 62 2.56 6.34 0.71
CA ILE A 62 1.69 5.64 1.66
C ILE A 62 2.40 5.32 2.97
N SER A 63 3.61 4.75 2.92
CA SER A 63 4.38 4.46 4.14
C SER A 63 4.78 5.74 4.87
N GLY A 64 5.03 6.82 4.14
CA GLY A 64 5.25 8.14 4.74
C GLY A 64 4.03 8.67 5.47
N PHE A 65 2.86 8.56 4.86
CA PHE A 65 1.61 9.05 5.43
C PHE A 65 1.20 8.28 6.69
N GLU A 66 1.38 6.96 6.73
CA GLU A 66 1.09 6.13 7.90
C GLU A 66 1.82 6.63 9.15
N ASP A 67 3.12 6.87 9.03
CA ASP A 67 3.94 7.35 10.14
C ASP A 67 3.70 8.83 10.47
N LEU A 68 3.53 9.67 9.44
CA LEU A 68 3.20 11.08 9.63
C LEU A 68 1.87 11.26 10.34
N PHE A 69 0.87 10.43 10.04
CA PHE A 69 -0.42 10.48 10.71
C PHE A 69 -0.28 10.13 12.20
N ALA A 70 0.48 9.09 12.54
CA ALA A 70 0.74 8.72 13.92
C ALA A 70 1.49 9.84 14.68
N LEU A 71 2.52 10.43 14.08
CA LEU A 71 3.27 11.56 14.66
C LEU A 71 2.39 12.80 14.85
N TRP A 72 1.58 13.14 13.85
CA TRP A 72 0.66 14.28 13.91
C TRP A 72 -0.43 14.08 14.97
N ALA A 73 -0.99 12.87 15.09
CA ALA A 73 -2.00 12.56 16.08
C ALA A 73 -1.45 12.57 17.52
N LEU A 74 -0.18 12.17 17.71
CA LEU A 74 0.52 12.25 18.99
C LEU A 74 0.96 13.67 19.37
N SER A 75 1.22 14.53 18.37
CA SER A 75 1.68 15.90 18.61
C SER A 75 0.68 16.72 19.42
N THR A 76 1.18 17.67 20.21
CA THR A 76 0.39 18.50 21.11
C THR A 76 -0.43 19.55 20.34
N THR A 77 -1.55 19.99 20.92
CA THR A 77 -2.46 20.98 20.31
C THR A 77 -1.81 22.31 19.91
N PRO A 78 -0.81 22.86 20.64
CA PRO A 78 -0.08 24.06 20.23
C PRO A 78 0.70 23.87 18.91
N ALA A 79 1.18 22.65 18.65
CA ALA A 79 1.89 22.30 17.42
C ALA A 79 0.93 21.85 16.29
N GLY A 80 -0.39 22.03 16.45
CA GLY A 80 -1.41 21.66 15.46
C GLY A 80 -1.77 20.16 15.43
N GLY A 81 -1.35 19.39 16.44
CA GLY A 81 -1.68 17.97 16.60
C GLY A 81 -2.94 17.71 17.43
N LEU A 82 -3.35 16.44 17.48
CA LEU A 82 -4.60 16.01 18.16
C LEU A 82 -4.41 15.75 19.66
N GLY A 83 -3.18 15.55 20.13
CA GLY A 83 -2.88 15.19 21.53
C GLY A 83 -3.49 13.86 21.96
N TRP A 84 -3.66 12.91 21.03
CA TRP A 84 -4.29 11.63 21.31
C TRP A 84 -3.34 10.66 22.02
N SER A 85 -3.92 9.75 22.80
CA SER A 85 -3.17 8.61 23.34
C SER A 85 -2.89 7.59 22.25
N ALA A 86 -1.83 6.79 22.43
CA ALA A 86 -1.51 5.69 21.52
C ALA A 86 -2.68 4.68 21.37
N GLU A 87 -3.48 4.51 22.41
CA GLU A 87 -4.69 3.67 22.38
C GLU A 87 -5.74 4.22 21.41
N GLN A 88 -6.03 5.53 21.48
CA GLN A 88 -7.00 6.17 20.59
C GLN A 88 -6.56 6.12 19.12
N ILE A 89 -5.27 6.32 18.87
CA ILE A 89 -4.68 6.22 17.54
C ILE A 89 -4.82 4.79 17.01
N GLY A 90 -4.51 3.79 17.83
CA GLY A 90 -4.67 2.38 17.48
C GLY A 90 -6.11 2.01 17.14
N GLN A 91 -7.09 2.48 17.91
CA GLN A 91 -8.51 2.25 17.65
C GLN A 91 -8.96 2.83 16.30
N VAL A 92 -8.54 4.07 16.00
CA VAL A 92 -8.86 4.74 14.73
C VAL A 92 -8.21 4.01 13.55
N LEU A 93 -6.93 3.65 13.67
CA LEU A 93 -6.19 2.91 12.64
C LEU A 93 -6.81 1.54 12.36
N LEU A 94 -7.15 0.77 13.41
CA LEU A 94 -7.80 -0.53 13.28
C LEU A 94 -9.16 -0.42 12.58
N ALA A 95 -9.99 0.54 13.00
CA ALA A 95 -11.30 0.78 12.40
C ALA A 95 -11.18 1.18 10.92
N SER A 96 -10.25 2.10 10.59
CA SER A 96 -10.00 2.49 9.20
C SER A 96 -9.43 1.35 8.36
N GLY A 97 -8.48 0.58 8.89
CA GLY A 97 -7.83 -0.52 8.18
C GLY A 97 -8.80 -1.64 7.85
N LEU A 98 -9.70 -2.00 8.79
CA LEU A 98 -10.74 -2.99 8.52
C LEU A 98 -11.71 -2.51 7.43
N MET A 99 -12.12 -1.24 7.48
CA MET A 99 -13.03 -0.68 6.47
C MET A 99 -12.38 -0.61 5.09
N VAL A 100 -11.10 -0.23 5.01
CA VAL A 100 -10.31 -0.25 3.76
C VAL A 100 -10.15 -1.67 3.26
N PHE A 101 -9.82 -2.63 4.12
CA PHE A 101 -9.68 -4.05 3.75
C PHE A 101 -10.96 -4.63 3.13
N VAL A 102 -12.12 -4.35 3.74
CA VAL A 102 -13.42 -4.75 3.18
C VAL A 102 -13.67 -4.07 1.84
N PHE A 103 -13.35 -2.77 1.72
CA PHE A 103 -13.46 -2.06 0.45
C PHE A 103 -12.54 -2.66 -0.63
N GLU A 104 -11.31 -3.01 -0.29
CA GLU A 104 -10.33 -3.60 -1.20
C GLU A 104 -10.82 -4.95 -1.76
N LEU A 105 -11.34 -5.82 -0.89
CA LEU A 105 -11.82 -7.15 -1.29
C LEU A 105 -13.02 -7.08 -2.24
N PHE A 106 -13.97 -6.17 -2.01
CA PHE A 106 -15.24 -6.16 -2.76
C PHE A 106 -15.31 -5.06 -3.82
N ALA A 107 -14.89 -3.84 -3.50
CA ALA A 107 -15.10 -2.70 -4.39
C ALA A 107 -14.03 -2.60 -5.48
N VAL A 108 -12.76 -2.84 -5.15
CA VAL A 108 -11.66 -2.70 -6.12
C VAL A 108 -11.78 -3.62 -7.33
N PRO A 109 -12.07 -4.93 -7.23
CA PRO A 109 -12.26 -5.76 -8.42
C PRO A 109 -13.41 -5.26 -9.30
N LEU A 110 -14.48 -4.72 -8.70
CA LEU A 110 -15.60 -4.12 -9.44
C LEU A 110 -15.21 -2.81 -10.13
N VAL A 111 -14.49 -1.94 -9.43
CA VAL A 111 -14.00 -0.65 -9.93
C VAL A 111 -13.04 -0.87 -11.08
N THR A 112 -12.06 -1.77 -10.92
CA THR A 112 -11.07 -2.09 -11.96
C THR A 112 -11.74 -2.67 -13.20
N LYS A 113 -12.76 -3.51 -13.04
CA LYS A 113 -13.53 -4.08 -14.15
C LYS A 113 -14.38 -3.05 -14.90
N ARG A 114 -14.88 -2.00 -14.23
CA ARG A 114 -15.79 -1.01 -14.84
C ARG A 114 -15.10 0.25 -15.36
N LEU A 115 -14.16 0.81 -14.59
CA LEU A 115 -13.56 2.12 -14.86
C LEU A 115 -12.16 2.02 -15.49
N GLY A 116 -11.52 0.85 -15.36
CA GLY A 116 -10.14 0.66 -15.79
C GLY A 116 -9.12 1.32 -14.85
N VAL A 117 -7.86 0.88 -14.96
CA VAL A 117 -6.77 1.28 -14.05
C VAL A 117 -6.46 2.78 -14.15
N THR A 118 -6.39 3.33 -15.36
CA THR A 118 -6.01 4.74 -15.60
C THR A 118 -7.07 5.72 -15.10
N THR A 119 -8.36 5.44 -15.30
CA THR A 119 -9.44 6.33 -14.83
C THR A 119 -9.53 6.30 -13.31
N SER A 120 -9.39 5.12 -12.71
CA SER A 120 -9.36 4.95 -11.25
C SER A 120 -8.18 5.73 -10.63
N GLN A 121 -7.01 5.69 -11.28
CA GLN A 121 -5.81 6.44 -10.88
C GLN A 121 -5.99 7.96 -10.94
N ARG A 122 -6.62 8.49 -11.98
CA ARG A 122 -6.90 9.94 -12.04
C ARG A 122 -7.87 10.38 -10.96
N LEU A 123 -8.92 9.58 -10.72
CA LEU A 123 -9.94 9.91 -9.72
C LEU A 123 -9.38 9.81 -8.28
N SER A 124 -8.54 8.82 -8.00
CA SER A 124 -7.87 8.68 -6.71
C SER A 124 -6.93 9.86 -6.45
N SER A 125 -6.10 10.24 -7.43
CA SER A 125 -5.20 11.37 -7.30
C SER A 125 -5.93 12.69 -7.09
N VAL A 126 -7.00 12.95 -7.85
CA VAL A 126 -7.83 14.16 -7.66
C VAL A 126 -8.42 14.20 -6.25
N THR A 127 -8.97 13.08 -5.78
CA THR A 127 -9.55 12.98 -4.42
C THR A 127 -8.50 13.27 -3.35
N LEU A 128 -7.30 12.68 -3.47
CA LEU A 128 -6.22 12.86 -2.50
C LEU A 128 -5.70 14.29 -2.43
N VAL A 129 -5.60 14.98 -3.57
CA VAL A 129 -5.17 16.39 -3.62
C VAL A 129 -6.11 17.29 -2.81
N PHE A 130 -7.42 16.99 -2.77
CA PHE A 130 -8.38 17.75 -1.97
C PHE A 130 -8.42 17.30 -0.50
N VAL A 131 -8.22 16.01 -0.23
CA VAL A 131 -8.38 15.43 1.11
C VAL A 131 -7.15 15.66 2.00
N LEU A 132 -5.92 15.57 1.45
CA LEU A 132 -4.69 15.73 2.22
C LEU A 132 -4.56 17.10 2.92
N PRO A 133 -4.87 18.25 2.28
CA PRO A 133 -4.83 19.56 2.95
C PRO A 133 -5.91 19.74 4.02
N LEU A 134 -6.98 18.94 4.00
CA LEU A 134 -8.05 19.00 5.00
C LEU A 134 -7.69 18.28 6.31
N VAL A 135 -6.71 17.38 6.29
CA VAL A 135 -6.21 16.66 7.47
C VAL A 135 -5.82 17.60 8.63
N PRO A 136 -4.92 18.58 8.43
CA PRO A 136 -4.54 19.51 9.49
C PRO A 136 -5.68 20.44 9.97
N VAL A 137 -6.71 20.64 9.13
CA VAL A 137 -7.84 21.54 9.44
C VAL A 137 -8.87 20.83 10.32
N LEU A 138 -8.96 19.49 10.25
CA LEU A 138 -9.90 18.69 11.02
C LEU A 138 -9.74 18.87 12.54
N GLY A 139 -8.50 18.96 13.01
CA GLY A 139 -8.16 19.16 14.43
C GLY A 139 -8.55 20.54 14.96
N HIS A 140 -8.69 21.56 14.11
CA HIS A 140 -9.11 22.90 14.50
C HIS A 140 -10.63 23.11 14.42
N LEU A 141 -11.33 22.36 13.56
CA LEU A 141 -12.77 22.52 13.29
C LEU A 141 -13.66 21.75 14.27
N LEU A 142 -13.17 20.63 14.81
CA LEU A 142 -13.96 19.74 15.64
C LEU A 142 -13.44 19.75 17.08
N ASN A 143 -14.34 19.95 18.05
CA ASN A 143 -14.01 19.83 19.46
C ASN A 143 -13.46 18.43 19.77
N ALA A 144 -12.46 18.37 20.65
CA ALA A 144 -11.85 17.13 21.10
C ALA A 144 -12.91 16.16 21.67
N GLY A 145 -13.05 14.98 21.08
CA GLY A 145 -14.02 13.97 21.48
C GLY A 145 -14.31 12.91 20.43
N HIS A 146 -15.34 12.09 20.64
CA HIS A 146 -15.70 10.97 19.77
C HIS A 146 -16.01 11.36 18.32
N LEU A 147 -16.54 12.57 18.08
CA LEU A 147 -16.83 13.07 16.74
C LEU A 147 -15.56 13.25 15.89
N LEU A 148 -14.47 13.71 16.52
CA LEU A 148 -13.16 13.84 15.88
C LEU A 148 -12.57 12.47 15.53
N MET A 149 -12.76 11.47 16.39
CA MET A 149 -12.34 10.09 16.10
C MET A 149 -13.10 9.51 14.89
N ILE A 150 -14.42 9.65 14.85
CA ILE A 150 -15.25 9.18 13.72
C ILE A 150 -14.86 9.91 12.43
N ALA A 151 -14.67 11.23 12.50
CA ALA A 151 -14.23 12.03 11.36
C ALA A 151 -12.85 11.60 10.85
N SER A 152 -11.90 11.29 11.75
CA SER A 152 -10.59 10.75 11.39
C SER A 152 -10.67 9.37 10.73
N VAL A 153 -11.54 8.47 11.21
CA VAL A 153 -11.76 7.17 10.54
C VAL A 153 -12.26 7.37 9.11
N GLY A 154 -13.25 8.26 8.91
CA GLY A 154 -13.76 8.57 7.57
C GLY A 154 -12.73 9.25 6.68
N LEU A 155 -11.86 10.08 7.25
CA LEU A 155 -10.77 10.75 6.55
C LEU A 155 -9.70 9.76 6.11
N LEU A 156 -9.23 8.90 7.01
CA LEU A 156 -8.26 7.85 6.71
C LEU A 156 -8.78 6.91 5.62
N PHE A 157 -10.07 6.55 5.68
CA PHE A 157 -10.70 5.78 4.62
C PHE A 157 -10.64 6.47 3.25
N LYS A 158 -10.97 7.76 3.20
CA LYS A 158 -10.88 8.56 1.96
C LYS A 158 -9.45 8.70 1.43
N ILE A 159 -8.43 8.46 2.26
CA ILE A 159 -7.01 8.52 1.87
C ILE A 159 -6.51 7.13 1.46
N TYR A 160 -6.68 6.12 2.31
CA TYR A 160 -6.15 4.77 2.09
C TYR A 160 -6.90 4.01 1.00
N ALA A 161 -8.24 4.03 0.98
CA ALA A 161 -9.01 3.30 -0.02
C ALA A 161 -8.62 3.61 -1.48
N PRO A 162 -8.49 4.88 -1.91
CA PRO A 162 -8.02 5.18 -3.26
C PRO A 162 -6.51 4.92 -3.47
N CYS A 163 -5.69 4.99 -2.42
CA CYS A 163 -4.25 4.68 -2.49
C CYS A 163 -4.00 3.18 -2.73
N ASP A 164 -4.62 2.33 -1.91
CA ASP A 164 -4.46 0.87 -1.93
C ASP A 164 -5.04 0.27 -3.19
N ALA A 165 -6.25 0.70 -3.57
CA ALA A 165 -6.87 0.32 -4.83
C ALA A 165 -5.95 0.57 -6.03
N PHE A 166 -5.20 1.69 -6.01
CA PHE A 166 -4.24 2.00 -7.06
C PHE A 166 -3.00 1.09 -7.04
N LEU A 167 -2.44 0.82 -5.86
CA LEU A 167 -1.31 -0.12 -5.70
C LEU A 167 -1.69 -1.53 -6.17
N THR A 168 -2.91 -1.97 -5.87
CA THR A 168 -3.46 -3.23 -6.36
C THR A 168 -3.56 -3.23 -7.89
N CYS A 169 -4.10 -2.16 -8.49
CA CYS A 169 -4.21 -2.03 -9.95
C CYS A 169 -2.85 -2.01 -10.66
N ILE A 170 -1.85 -1.33 -10.10
CA ILE A 170 -0.48 -1.34 -10.65
C ILE A 170 0.10 -2.75 -10.53
N SER A 171 -0.06 -3.42 -9.39
CA SER A 171 0.41 -4.80 -9.20
C SER A 171 -0.21 -5.75 -10.23
N PHE A 172 -1.51 -5.63 -10.52
CA PHE A 172 -2.16 -6.35 -11.61
C PHE A 172 -1.56 -6.01 -12.99
N THR A 173 -1.24 -4.74 -13.23
CA THR A 173 -0.63 -4.29 -14.49
C THR A 173 0.78 -4.82 -14.65
N ILE A 174 1.57 -4.84 -13.57
CA ILE A 174 2.91 -5.45 -13.51
C ILE A 174 2.82 -6.94 -13.83
N ASN A 175 1.87 -7.64 -13.21
CA ASN A 175 1.61 -9.06 -13.48
C ASN A 175 1.22 -9.32 -14.94
N ASN A 176 0.38 -8.48 -15.54
CA ASN A 176 -0.05 -8.62 -16.92
C ASN A 176 1.01 -8.18 -17.96
N ALA A 177 1.98 -7.34 -17.56
CA ALA A 177 3.04 -6.85 -18.43
C ALA A 177 4.22 -7.83 -18.55
N ALA A 178 4.34 -8.81 -17.65
CA ALA A 178 5.34 -9.86 -17.71
C ALA A 178 4.80 -11.11 -18.42
N GLU A 179 5.68 -11.78 -19.15
CA GLU A 179 5.43 -13.17 -19.57
C GLU A 179 5.26 -14.04 -18.31
N PRO A 180 4.40 -15.08 -18.33
CA PRO A 180 4.13 -15.94 -17.16
C PRO A 180 5.40 -16.47 -16.50
N GLU A 181 6.45 -16.76 -17.29
CA GLU A 181 7.73 -17.29 -16.82
C GLU A 181 8.58 -16.24 -16.06
N ARG A 182 8.31 -14.94 -16.25
CA ARG A 182 9.07 -13.82 -15.68
C ARG A 182 8.28 -13.01 -14.66
N CYS A 183 7.02 -13.36 -14.40
CA CYS A 183 6.15 -12.65 -13.46
C CYS A 183 6.69 -12.70 -12.02
N GLY A 184 7.29 -13.83 -11.62
CA GLY A 184 7.89 -14.01 -10.31
C GLY A 184 9.08 -13.08 -10.07
N GLU A 185 9.96 -12.93 -11.07
CA GLU A 185 11.11 -12.01 -10.99
C GLU A 185 10.67 -10.55 -10.91
N LEU A 186 9.67 -10.17 -11.71
CA LEU A 186 9.18 -8.80 -11.74
C LEU A 186 8.47 -8.43 -10.43
N ASN A 187 7.68 -9.35 -9.87
CA ASN A 187 7.07 -9.17 -8.55
C ASN A 187 8.11 -9.11 -7.44
N GLY A 188 9.15 -9.95 -7.50
CA GLY A 188 10.28 -9.89 -6.58
C GLY A 188 10.97 -8.53 -6.64
N LEU A 189 11.19 -7.98 -7.84
CA LEU A 189 11.78 -6.65 -8.01
C LEU A 189 10.86 -5.55 -7.46
N ALA A 190 9.55 -5.62 -7.72
CA ALA A 190 8.58 -4.68 -7.15
C ALA A 190 8.59 -4.74 -5.61
N ALA A 191 8.63 -5.94 -5.02
CA ALA A 191 8.71 -6.14 -3.58
C ALA A 191 10.02 -5.58 -2.99
N CYS A 192 11.15 -5.73 -3.69
CA CYS A 192 12.42 -5.11 -3.30
C CYS A 192 12.32 -3.58 -3.28
N VAL A 193 11.74 -2.98 -4.33
CA VAL A 193 11.52 -1.53 -4.41
C VAL A 193 10.63 -1.07 -3.25
N ALA A 194 9.48 -1.72 -3.04
CA ALA A 194 8.59 -1.41 -1.92
C ALA A 194 9.32 -1.51 -0.58
N SER A 195 10.08 -2.57 -0.34
CA SER A 195 10.79 -2.79 0.93
C SER A 195 11.84 -1.72 1.22
N VAL A 196 12.60 -1.30 0.20
CA VAL A 196 13.58 -0.20 0.35
C VAL A 196 12.86 1.11 0.64
N VAL A 197 11.81 1.39 -0.13
CA VAL A 197 11.02 2.61 0.00
C VAL A 197 10.32 2.69 1.35
N SER A 198 9.69 1.63 1.84
CA SER A 198 9.03 1.61 3.14
C SER A 198 10.00 1.69 4.32
N LYS A 199 11.29 1.45 4.12
CA LYS A 199 12.32 1.68 5.15
C LYS A 199 12.82 3.14 5.16
N VAL A 200 12.97 3.74 3.98
CA VAL A 200 13.55 5.09 3.82
C VAL A 200 12.47 6.18 3.86
N GLY A 201 11.26 5.88 3.40
CA GLY A 201 10.10 6.78 3.35
C GLY A 201 9.78 7.37 4.71
N PRO A 202 9.45 6.53 5.71
CA PRO A 202 9.22 6.95 7.09
C PRO A 202 10.22 7.96 7.62
N SER A 203 11.51 7.68 7.49
CA SER A 203 12.56 8.52 8.05
C SER A 203 12.69 9.85 7.31
N ALA A 204 12.57 9.85 5.97
CA ALA A 204 12.58 11.07 5.17
C ALA A 204 11.39 11.99 5.51
N TRP A 205 10.18 11.43 5.57
CA TRP A 205 8.96 12.16 5.90
C TRP A 205 8.95 12.67 7.34
N SER A 206 9.37 11.84 8.30
CA SER A 206 9.46 12.22 9.72
C SER A 206 10.47 13.34 9.95
N THR A 207 11.63 13.29 9.30
CA THR A 207 12.65 14.35 9.40
C THR A 207 12.14 15.66 8.80
N LEU A 208 11.46 15.59 7.65
CA LEU A 208 10.85 16.74 7.01
C LEU A 208 9.78 17.38 7.90
N TYR A 209 8.93 16.57 8.53
CA TYR A 209 7.92 17.04 9.46
C TYR A 209 8.52 17.64 10.73
N ALA A 210 9.53 17.01 11.33
CA ALA A 210 10.23 17.54 12.49
C ALA A 210 10.86 18.92 12.21
N PHE A 211 11.53 19.06 11.05
CA PHE A 211 12.06 20.34 10.59
C PHE A 211 10.94 21.40 10.43
N SER A 212 9.82 21.01 9.82
CA SER A 212 8.68 21.90 9.60
C SER A 212 8.05 22.39 10.92
N VAL A 213 7.99 21.54 11.95
CA VAL A 213 7.51 21.91 13.29
C VAL A 213 8.50 22.85 13.98
N GLU A 214 9.80 22.55 13.95
CA GLU A 214 10.84 23.39 14.58
C GLU A 214 10.89 24.82 13.99
N VAL A 215 10.71 24.94 12.68
CA VAL A 215 10.64 26.24 11.97
C VAL A 215 9.41 27.05 12.41
N THR A 216 8.31 26.37 12.76
CA THR A 216 7.05 27.00 13.22
C THR A 216 7.17 27.52 14.66
N ASP A 217 7.79 26.76 15.57
CA ASP A 217 7.96 27.16 16.99
C ASP A 217 9.08 28.21 17.20
N GLY A 218 10.08 28.27 16.31
CA GLY A 218 11.24 29.15 16.42
C GLY A 218 11.00 30.63 16.12
N GLY A 219 9.76 31.07 15.88
CA GLY A 219 9.42 32.48 15.61
C GLY A 219 10.00 33.04 14.30
N SER A 220 10.36 32.16 13.36
CA SER A 220 10.93 32.55 12.06
C SER A 220 9.86 33.18 11.14
N PRO A 221 10.21 34.19 10.31
CA PRO A 221 9.25 34.97 9.53
C PRO A 221 8.90 34.32 8.19
N PHE A 222 8.94 32.99 8.07
CA PHE A 222 8.55 32.30 6.82
C PHE A 222 7.04 32.06 6.84
N PRO A 223 6.23 32.81 6.05
CA PRO A 223 4.82 32.49 5.90
C PRO A 223 4.64 31.35 4.89
N PHE A 224 3.50 30.68 4.97
CA PHE A 224 2.85 29.86 3.92
C PHE A 224 3.66 29.69 2.60
N PRO A 225 4.13 28.48 2.22
CA PRO A 225 3.63 27.14 2.59
C PRO A 225 4.62 26.27 3.41
N ILE A 226 5.60 26.86 4.11
CA ILE A 226 6.66 26.14 4.86
C ILE A 226 6.24 25.77 6.30
N ASP A 227 4.95 25.87 6.62
CA ASP A 227 4.40 25.45 7.92
C ASP A 227 4.22 23.91 8.00
N PHE A 228 3.71 23.36 9.12
CA PHE A 228 3.35 21.94 9.36
C PHE A 228 2.57 21.23 8.22
N ARG A 229 2.05 21.99 7.26
CA ARG A 229 1.33 21.56 6.07
C ARG A 229 2.25 21.18 4.90
N LEU A 230 3.55 21.50 4.97
CA LEU A 230 4.53 21.28 3.89
C LEU A 230 4.62 19.80 3.49
N ALA A 231 4.62 18.89 4.47
CA ALA A 231 4.64 17.45 4.20
C ALA A 231 3.40 17.02 3.40
N PHE A 232 2.22 17.55 3.74
CA PHE A 232 0.97 17.26 3.05
C PHE A 232 0.92 17.85 1.64
N TRP A 233 1.43 19.08 1.45
CA TRP A 233 1.55 19.70 0.13
C TRP A 233 2.55 18.96 -0.78
N LEU A 234 3.67 18.50 -0.22
CA LEU A 234 4.66 17.73 -0.97
C LEU A 234 4.10 16.35 -1.37
N MET A 235 3.37 15.67 -0.48
CA MET A 235 2.66 14.44 -0.83
C MET A 235 1.59 14.66 -1.90
N ALA A 236 0.83 15.76 -1.80
CA ALA A 236 -0.15 16.12 -2.81
C ALA A 236 0.49 16.43 -4.17
N PHE A 237 1.65 17.12 -4.18
CA PHE A 237 2.42 17.37 -5.39
C PHE A 237 2.96 16.08 -6.01
N LEU A 238 3.54 15.19 -5.22
CA LEU A 238 4.01 13.88 -5.69
C LEU A 238 2.85 13.04 -6.27
N ARG A 239 1.66 13.10 -5.64
CA ARG A 239 0.45 12.47 -6.20
C ARG A 239 0.00 13.08 -7.51
N LEU A 240 0.11 14.41 -7.67
CA LEU A 240 -0.20 15.09 -8.92
C LEU A 240 0.78 14.69 -10.04
N VAL A 241 2.07 14.58 -9.73
CA VAL A 241 3.07 14.10 -10.69
C VAL A 241 2.75 12.68 -11.14
N VAL A 242 2.40 11.79 -10.20
CA VAL A 242 1.94 10.43 -10.50
C VAL A 242 0.65 10.43 -11.33
N ALA A 243 -0.22 11.44 -11.19
CA ALA A 243 -1.45 11.58 -11.99
C ALA A 243 -1.18 11.92 -13.47
N ILE A 244 -0.05 12.58 -13.75
CA ILE A 244 0.35 13.07 -15.08
C ILE A 244 1.21 12.05 -15.83
N LEU A 245 2.03 11.27 -15.11
CA LEU A 245 2.84 10.15 -15.63
C LEU A 245 1.97 8.94 -16.00
#